data_AF-A0A2M7W6D5-F1
#
_entry.id   AF-A0A2M7W6D5-F1
#
_cell.length_a   1.000
_cell.length_b   1.000
_cell.length_c   1.000
_cell.angle_alpha   90.00
_cell.angle_beta   90.00
_cell.angle_gamma   90.00
#
_symmetry.space_group_name_H-M   'P 1'
#
loop_
_entity.id
_entity.type
_entity.pdbx_description
1 polymer ?
#
loop_
_entity_poly.entity_id
_entity_poly.type
_entity_poly.pdbx_seq_one_letter_code
_entity_poly.pdbx_strand_id
1 'polypeptide(L)'
;MTLETGKKDSGNGRVNYFFIWRGEARTIQHNPPLETCSEDLDKDTDGLYYNGNGVPCIKVYESTETPSISIAFTSGGQLINFSNELNGPVSRVTVR
;
A
#
# COMPACT_ATOMS: atom_id res chain seq x y z
N MET A 1 -7.69 11.03 -8.05
CA MET A 1 -7.15 9.99 -8.95
C MET A 1 -6.07 10.60 -9.84
N THR A 2 -4.98 9.88 -10.11
CA THR A 2 -3.93 10.33 -11.04
C THR A 2 -3.51 9.23 -12.00
N LEU A 3 -3.13 9.63 -13.22
CA LEU A 3 -2.55 8.75 -14.23
C LEU A 3 -1.21 9.35 -14.66
N GLU A 4 -0.15 8.57 -14.51
CA GLU A 4 1.19 8.89 -14.96
C GLU A 4 1.55 7.96 -16.11
N THR A 5 2.05 8.53 -17.20
CA THR A 5 2.53 7.76 -18.35
C THR A 5 3.93 8.22 -18.70
N GLY A 6 4.71 7.33 -19.29
CA GLY A 6 6.02 7.72 -19.75
C GLY A 6 6.71 6.65 -20.58
N LYS A 7 7.92 7.00 -20.99
CA LYS A 7 8.81 6.10 -21.72
C LYS A 7 10.21 6.12 -21.12
N LYS A 8 10.90 5.00 -21.21
CA LYS A 8 12.29 4.85 -20.79
C LYS A 8 13.11 4.31 -21.95
N ASP A 9 14.07 5.11 -22.40
CA ASP A 9 15.03 4.73 -23.43
C ASP A 9 16.18 3.97 -22.77
N SER A 10 16.48 2.76 -23.23
CA SER A 10 17.50 1.89 -22.62
C SER A 10 18.88 1.94 -23.31
N GLY A 11 19.18 3.05 -24.00
CA GLY A 11 20.48 3.28 -24.67
C GLY A 11 20.73 2.46 -25.95
N ASN A 12 20.11 1.28 -26.08
CA ASN A 12 20.24 0.39 -27.24
C ASN A 12 19.08 0.51 -28.25
N GLY A 13 18.43 1.67 -28.31
CA GLY A 13 17.25 1.91 -29.18
C GLY A 13 15.96 1.21 -28.74
N ARG A 14 15.99 0.41 -27.66
CA ARG A 14 14.79 -0.17 -27.05
C ARG A 14 14.11 0.85 -26.14
N VAL A 15 12.85 1.13 -26.44
CA VAL A 15 11.98 2.02 -25.67
C VAL A 15 10.98 1.16 -24.91
N ASN A 16 10.84 1.39 -23.61
CA ASN A 16 9.76 0.80 -22.82
C ASN A 16 8.76 1.88 -22.47
N TYR A 17 7.47 1.56 -22.52
CA TYR A 17 6.38 2.44 -22.12
C TYR A 17 5.83 1.98 -20.78
N PHE A 18 5.43 2.92 -19.93
CA PHE A 18 4.82 2.59 -18.65
C PHE A 18 3.60 3.46 -18.37
N PHE A 19 2.70 2.89 -17.58
CA PHE A 19 1.48 3.51 -17.10
C PHE A 19 1.38 3.21 -15.60
N ILE A 20 1.19 4.24 -14.80
CA ILE A 20 0.92 4.12 -13.36
C ILE A 20 -0.38 4.85 -13.09
N TRP A 21 -1.39 4.10 -12.69
CA TRP A 21 -2.66 4.64 -12.22
C TRP A 21 -2.67 4.58 -10.70
N ARG A 22 -3.04 5.70 -10.06
CA ARG A 22 -3.34 5.75 -8.63
C ARG A 22 -4.79 6.17 -8.44
N GLY A 23 -5.57 5.28 -7.86
CA GLY A 23 -6.97 5.53 -7.52
C GLY A 23 -7.12 6.51 -6.38
N GLU A 24 -8.36 6.68 -5.93
CA GLU A 24 -8.66 7.50 -4.77
C GLU A 24 -8.40 6.72 -3.49
N ALA A 25 -7.88 7.40 -2.48
CA ALA A 25 -7.76 6.84 -1.14
C ALA A 25 -9.16 6.53 -0.59
N ARG A 26 -9.34 5.32 -0.05
CA ARG A 26 -10.59 4.84 0.52
C ARG A 26 -10.36 4.43 1.97
N THR A 27 -11.29 4.79 2.83
CA THR A 27 -11.32 4.28 4.20
C THR A 27 -11.97 2.90 4.18
N ILE A 28 -11.26 1.90 4.69
CA ILE A 28 -11.74 0.53 4.86
C ILE A 28 -12.03 0.31 6.33
N GLN A 29 -13.21 -0.23 6.61
CA GLN A 29 -13.66 -0.61 7.94
C GLN A 29 -13.35 -2.09 8.18
N HIS A 30 -12.72 -2.41 9.31
CA HIS A 30 -12.36 -3.77 9.70
C HIS A 30 -13.30 -4.26 10.79
N ASN A 31 -14.08 -5.29 10.46
CA ASN A 31 -14.92 -5.99 11.43
C ASN A 31 -14.90 -7.50 11.16
N PRO A 32 -14.18 -8.31 11.97
CA PRO A 32 -13.46 -7.92 13.18
C PRO A 32 -12.24 -7.02 12.91
N PRO A 33 -11.75 -6.26 13.91
CA PRO A 33 -10.57 -5.41 13.73
C PRO A 33 -9.34 -6.24 13.38
N LEU A 34 -8.42 -5.65 12.61
CA LEU A 34 -7.10 -6.22 12.36
C LEU A 34 -6.22 -6.03 13.59
N GLU A 35 -5.41 -7.02 13.90
CA GLU A 35 -4.50 -6.99 15.05
C GLU A 35 -3.06 -6.96 14.57
N THR A 36 -2.32 -5.95 15.04
CA THR A 36 -0.89 -5.80 14.74
C THR A 36 -0.12 -5.84 16.04
N CYS A 37 0.83 -6.77 16.16
CA CYS A 37 1.74 -6.87 17.30
C CYS A 37 3.18 -6.71 16.82
N SER A 38 3.94 -5.81 17.43
CA SER A 38 5.36 -5.63 17.16
C SER A 38 6.04 -4.97 18.36
N GLU A 39 7.28 -5.36 18.65
CA GLU A 39 8.11 -4.71 19.67
C GLU A 39 8.44 -3.25 19.31
N ASP A 40 8.40 -2.93 18.01
CA ASP A 40 8.65 -1.60 17.45
C ASP A 40 7.40 -0.70 17.47
N LEU A 41 6.26 -1.18 17.98
CA LEU A 41 5.09 -0.32 18.13
C LEU A 41 5.39 0.81 19.12
N ASP A 42 5.01 2.02 18.73
CA ASP A 42 5.11 3.18 19.60
C ASP A 42 4.28 2.95 20.87
N LYS A 43 4.95 2.99 22.02
CA LYS A 43 4.36 2.71 23.33
C LYS A 43 3.37 3.77 23.77
N ASP A 44 3.41 4.94 23.14
CA ASP A 44 2.47 6.04 23.37
C ASP A 44 1.24 5.92 22.45
N THR A 45 1.12 4.86 21.65
CA THR A 45 -0.06 4.62 20.80
C THR A 45 -1.29 4.31 21.66
N ASP A 46 -2.35 5.10 21.49
CA ASP A 46 -3.63 4.85 22.16
C ASP A 46 -4.22 3.48 21.79
N GLY A 47 -4.83 2.82 22.77
CA GLY A 47 -5.45 1.50 22.59
C GLY A 47 -4.46 0.33 22.48
N LEU A 48 -3.18 0.58 22.80
CA LEU A 48 -2.16 -0.44 22.91
C LEU A 48 -2.42 -1.35 24.11
N TYR A 49 -2.23 -2.65 23.89
CA TYR A 49 -2.28 -3.66 24.92
C TYR A 49 -1.15 -4.65 24.71
N TYR A 50 -0.83 -5.48 25.72
CA TYR A 50 0.27 -6.44 25.62
C TYR A 50 -0.28 -7.85 25.53
N ASN A 51 0.25 -8.65 24.60
CA ASN A 51 -0.09 -10.07 24.52
C ASN A 51 0.56 -10.88 25.65
N GLY A 52 0.30 -12.20 25.69
CA GLY A 52 0.82 -13.09 26.73
C GLY A 52 2.36 -13.19 26.82
N ASN A 53 3.07 -12.74 25.79
CA ASN A 53 4.54 -12.71 25.75
C ASN A 53 5.10 -11.31 26.07
N GLY A 54 4.25 -10.35 26.44
CA GLY A 54 4.67 -8.97 26.70
C GLY A 54 5.00 -8.15 25.45
N VAL A 55 4.56 -8.60 24.26
CA VAL A 55 4.72 -7.84 23.01
C VAL A 55 3.56 -6.85 22.88
N PRO A 56 3.81 -5.57 22.57
CA PRO A 56 2.75 -4.59 22.36
C PRO A 56 1.94 -4.94 21.11
N CYS A 57 0.64 -4.68 21.18
CA CYS A 57 -0.35 -4.96 20.15
C CYS A 57 -1.39 -3.83 20.08
N ILE A 58 -1.92 -3.59 18.90
CA ILE A 58 -3.02 -2.64 18.66
C ILE A 58 -4.11 -3.28 17.80
N LYS A 59 -5.34 -2.80 17.99
CA LYS A 59 -6.48 -3.14 17.11
C LYS A 59 -6.76 -2.01 16.15
N VAL A 60 -6.74 -2.33 14.87
CA VAL A 60 -7.04 -1.43 13.77
C VAL A 60 -8.48 -1.69 13.31
N TYR A 61 -9.34 -0.71 13.53
CA TYR A 61 -10.73 -0.73 13.09
C TYR A 61 -10.91 -0.06 11.72
N GLU A 62 -10.00 0.84 11.34
CA GLU A 62 -10.07 1.57 10.08
C GLU A 62 -8.67 1.70 9.46
N SER A 63 -8.55 1.47 8.15
CA SER A 63 -7.34 1.78 7.39
C SER A 63 -7.67 2.66 6.19
N THR A 64 -6.69 3.41 5.69
CA THR A 64 -6.82 4.12 4.43
C THR A 64 -5.99 3.41 3.37
N GLU A 65 -6.63 3.01 2.28
CA GLU A 65 -5.99 2.29 1.18
C GLU A 65 -6.14 3.07 -0.12
N THR A 66 -5.06 3.19 -0.88
CA THR A 66 -5.03 3.82 -2.20
C THR A 66 -4.67 2.75 -3.22
N PRO A 67 -5.62 2.30 -4.06
CA PRO A 67 -5.31 1.30 -5.07
C PRO A 67 -4.39 1.89 -6.13
N SER A 68 -3.45 1.10 -6.61
CA SER A 68 -2.54 1.49 -7.68
C SER A 68 -2.27 0.35 -8.63
N ILE A 69 -2.23 0.67 -9.91
CA ILE A 69 -1.92 -0.27 -10.99
C ILE A 69 -0.71 0.27 -11.74
N SER A 70 0.31 -0.55 -11.90
CA SER A 70 1.50 -0.24 -12.69
C SER A 70 1.64 -1.26 -13.81
N ILE A 71 1.81 -0.80 -15.05
CA ILE A 71 2.00 -1.66 -16.22
C ILE A 71 3.14 -1.12 -17.06
N ALA A 72 4.02 -1.99 -17.53
CA ALA A 72 5.11 -1.64 -18.43
C ALA A 72 5.14 -2.57 -19.65
N PHE A 73 5.38 -2.00 -20.83
CA PHE A 73 5.46 -2.70 -22.10
C PHE A 73 6.75 -2.34 -22.84
N THR A 74 7.23 -3.26 -23.67
CA THR A 74 8.26 -2.97 -24.67
C THR A 74 7.66 -2.18 -25.83
N SER A 75 8.49 -1.57 -26.66
CA SER A 75 8.06 -0.93 -27.92
C SER A 75 7.39 -1.89 -28.90
N GLY A 76 7.66 -3.19 -28.79
CA GLY A 76 7.00 -4.24 -29.58
C GLY A 76 5.66 -4.72 -29.02
N GLY A 77 5.17 -4.12 -27.93
CA GLY A 77 3.89 -4.46 -27.31
C GLY A 77 3.94 -5.63 -26.31
N GLN A 78 5.11 -6.22 -26.07
CA GLN A 78 5.26 -7.27 -25.05
C GLN A 78 5.15 -6.68 -23.65
N LEU A 79 4.33 -7.30 -22.79
CA LEU A 79 4.24 -6.96 -21.37
C LEU A 79 5.57 -7.29 -20.65
N ILE A 80 6.11 -6.31 -19.93
CA ILE A 80 7.33 -6.44 -19.11
C ILE A 80 6.96 -6.64 -17.64
N ASN A 81 6.04 -5.83 -17.13
CA ASN A 81 5.64 -5.88 -15.74
C ASN A 81 4.17 -5.47 -15.58
N PHE A 82 3.54 -6.06 -14.57
CA PHE A 82 2.22 -5.71 -14.07
C PHE A 82 2.25 -5.79 -12.54
N SER A 83 1.88 -4.71 -11.87
CA SER A 83 1.63 -4.71 -10.43
C SER A 83 0.25 -4.13 -10.13
N ASN A 84 -0.43 -4.75 -9.17
CA ASN A 84 -1.73 -4.33 -8.64
C ASN A 84 -1.63 -4.34 -7.11
N GLU A 85 -1.53 -3.15 -6.54
CA GLU A 85 -1.21 -2.94 -5.13
C GLU A 85 -2.25 -2.05 -4.46
N LEU A 86 -2.43 -2.24 -3.16
CA LEU A 86 -3.15 -1.34 -2.29
C LEU A 86 -2.10 -0.60 -1.45
N ASN A 87 -1.79 0.65 -1.83
CA ASN A 87 -0.86 1.50 -1.11
C ASN A 87 -1.61 2.28 -0.02
N GLY A 88 -1.40 1.95 1.25
CA GLY A 88 -1.99 2.68 2.37
C GLY A 88 -0.92 3.28 3.28
N PRO A 89 -1.08 4.51 3.81
CA PRO A 89 -0.36 4.88 5.02
C PRO A 89 -0.74 3.90 6.14
N VAL A 90 0.22 3.63 7.02
CA VAL A 90 0.05 2.81 8.23
C VAL A 90 -1.26 3.20 8.92
N SER A 91 -2.09 2.20 9.17
CA SER A 91 -3.41 2.27 9.76
C SER A 91 -3.53 3.33 10.87
N ARG A 92 -4.51 4.22 10.76
CA ARG A 92 -4.86 5.12 11.86
C ARG A 92 -5.74 4.36 12.84
N VAL A 93 -5.30 4.30 14.10
CA VAL A 93 -6.09 3.74 15.19
C VAL A 93 -7.22 4.71 15.49
N THR A 94 -8.46 4.30 15.21
CA THR A 94 -9.64 4.96 15.79
C THR A 94 -10.01 4.17 17.04
N VAL A 95 -9.69 4.73 18.21
CA VAL A 95 -10.15 4.20 19.50
C VAL A 95 -11.59 4.65 19.70
N ARG A 96 -12.51 3.71 19.97
CA ARG A 96 -13.89 4.01 20.38
C ARG A 96 -13.98 4.17 21.88
#